data_AF-A0A847AF50-F1
#
_entry.id   AF-A0A847AF50-F1
#
_cell.length_a   1.000
_cell.length_b   1.000
_cell.length_c   1.000
_cell.angle_alpha   90.00
_cell.angle_beta   90.00
_cell.angle_gamma   90.00
#
_symmetry.space_group_name_H-M   'P 1'
#
loop_
_entity.id
_entity.type
_entity.pdbx_description
1 polymer ?
#
loop_
_entity_poly.entity_id
_entity_poly.type
_entity_poly.pdbx_seq_one_letter_code
_entity_poly.pdbx_strand_id
1 'polypeptide(L)'
;MNKKKIKQEAWQDGHYAIVTSELDLDDSEAIRLNHDFRKIEEIFKISKSELRTRPVHVSLESYIEVHFLTCFVALVLLRTLELKLNRAGLEGAGGPQVFQSFGLPDLFRKFTCSHVPENCYTFHFTGNNIKEIEQALELELGRKHRKRGEIRSVIADAD
;
A
#
# COMPACT_ATOMS: atom_id res chain seq x y z
N MET A 1 -37.36 -8.80 -21.01
CA MET A 1 -36.97 -8.06 -19.78
C MET A 1 -37.87 -8.48 -18.63
N ASN A 2 -37.32 -9.00 -17.53
CA ASN A 2 -38.11 -9.53 -16.40
C ASN A 2 -38.50 -8.40 -15.42
N LYS A 3 -39.74 -7.92 -15.51
CA LYS A 3 -40.26 -6.77 -14.75
C LYS A 3 -40.30 -6.97 -13.23
N LYS A 4 -40.36 -8.22 -12.75
CA LYS A 4 -40.37 -8.53 -11.31
C LYS A 4 -39.02 -8.28 -10.66
N LYS A 5 -37.95 -8.67 -11.36
CA LYS A 5 -36.56 -8.52 -10.88
C LYS A 5 -36.17 -7.04 -10.73
N ILE A 6 -36.53 -6.24 -11.74
CA ILE A 6 -36.28 -4.79 -11.77
C ILE A 6 -36.94 -4.05 -10.60
N LYS A 7 -38.17 -4.44 -10.21
CA LYS A 7 -38.89 -3.77 -9.12
C LYS A 7 -38.30 -4.09 -7.74
N GLN A 8 -37.70 -5.27 -7.59
CA GLN A 8 -37.02 -5.70 -6.37
C GLN A 8 -35.64 -5.02 -6.23
N GLU A 9 -34.92 -4.86 -7.33
CA GLU A 9 -33.65 -4.14 -7.38
C GLU A 9 -33.83 -2.62 -7.14
N ALA A 10 -34.95 -2.04 -7.57
CA ALA A 10 -35.25 -0.61 -7.37
C ALA A 10 -35.43 -0.18 -5.90
N TRP A 11 -35.81 -1.09 -4.98
CA TRP A 11 -35.87 -0.77 -3.55
C TRP A 11 -34.47 -0.68 -2.91
N GLN A 12 -33.49 -1.36 -3.50
CA GLN A 12 -32.09 -1.36 -3.03
C GLN A 12 -31.27 -0.21 -3.63
N ASP A 13 -31.89 0.64 -4.45
CA ASP A 13 -31.20 1.72 -5.14
C ASP A 13 -30.74 2.78 -4.12
N GLY A 14 -29.43 2.82 -3.84
CA GLY A 14 -28.82 3.64 -2.80
C GLY A 14 -28.42 2.92 -1.51
N HIS A 15 -28.73 1.62 -1.37
CA HIS A 15 -28.31 0.79 -0.23
C HIS A 15 -27.11 -0.09 -0.59
N TYR A 16 -26.15 -0.23 0.35
CA TYR A 16 -25.01 -1.12 0.17
C TYR A 16 -25.36 -2.51 0.71
N ALA A 17 -25.68 -3.44 -0.18
CA ALA A 17 -26.02 -4.81 0.18
C ALA A 17 -24.85 -5.77 -0.07
N ILE A 18 -24.55 -6.64 0.90
CA ILE A 18 -23.65 -7.79 0.72
C ILE A 18 -24.54 -9.00 0.45
N VAL A 19 -24.33 -9.64 -0.70
CA VAL A 19 -25.06 -10.86 -1.09
C VAL A 19 -24.07 -12.02 -1.08
N THR A 20 -24.35 -13.02 -0.26
CA THR A 20 -23.49 -14.20 -0.08
C THR A 20 -24.33 -15.49 -0.16
N SER A 21 -23.71 -16.58 -0.63
CA SER A 21 -24.30 -17.93 -0.59
C SER A 21 -24.13 -18.62 0.76
N GLU A 22 -23.24 -18.10 1.59
CA GLU A 22 -22.93 -18.64 2.92
C GLU A 22 -23.96 -18.15 3.93
N LEU A 23 -24.89 -19.04 4.29
CA LEU A 23 -26.04 -18.74 5.16
C LEU A 23 -25.72 -18.83 6.65
N ASP A 24 -24.61 -19.51 7.00
CA ASP A 24 -24.21 -19.77 8.38
C ASP A 24 -23.13 -18.80 8.90
N LEU A 25 -22.76 -17.80 8.10
CA LEU A 25 -21.82 -16.77 8.50
C LEU A 25 -22.46 -15.74 9.43
N ASP A 26 -21.74 -15.36 10.48
CA ASP A 26 -22.09 -14.18 11.26
C ASP A 26 -21.92 -12.90 10.44
N ASP A 27 -22.73 -11.89 10.72
CA ASP A 27 -22.70 -10.58 10.04
C ASP A 27 -21.29 -9.95 10.07
N SER A 28 -20.59 -10.05 11.20
CA SER A 28 -19.25 -9.51 11.34
C SER A 28 -18.25 -10.23 10.43
N GLU A 29 -18.43 -11.53 10.22
CA GLU A 29 -17.59 -12.34 9.35
C GLU A 29 -17.88 -12.09 7.88
N ALA A 30 -19.15 -11.94 7.50
CA ALA A 30 -19.56 -11.55 6.15
C ALA A 30 -18.96 -10.18 5.75
N ILE A 31 -18.98 -9.21 6.67
CA ILE A 31 -18.34 -7.90 6.47
C ILE A 31 -16.82 -8.04 6.30
N ARG A 32 -16.18 -8.87 7.14
CA ARG A 32 -14.74 -9.10 7.12
C ARG A 32 -14.28 -9.71 5.79
N LEU A 33 -14.99 -10.72 5.30
CA LEU A 33 -14.74 -11.37 4.01
C LEU A 33 -14.93 -10.40 2.85
N ASN A 34 -16.02 -9.62 2.85
CA ASN A 34 -16.24 -8.58 1.84
C ASN A 34 -15.12 -7.52 1.84
N HIS A 35 -14.63 -7.13 3.02
CA HIS A 35 -13.47 -6.25 3.13
C HIS A 35 -12.20 -6.90 2.56
N ASP A 36 -11.98 -8.18 2.79
CA ASP A 36 -10.84 -8.90 2.20
C ASP A 36 -10.93 -8.97 0.67
N PHE A 37 -12.12 -9.13 0.10
CA PHE A 37 -12.32 -9.01 -1.35
C PHE A 37 -12.00 -7.61 -1.89
N ARG A 38 -12.33 -6.54 -1.15
CA ARG A 38 -11.97 -5.17 -1.55
C ARG A 38 -10.46 -4.95 -1.64
N LYS A 39 -9.64 -5.70 -0.89
CA LYS A 39 -8.17 -5.64 -1.03
C LYS A 39 -7.72 -6.03 -2.44
N ILE A 40 -8.46 -6.91 -3.14
CA ILE A 40 -8.18 -7.27 -4.53
C ILE A 40 -8.44 -6.07 -5.45
N GLU A 41 -9.54 -5.34 -5.25
CA GLU A 41 -9.83 -4.12 -6.00
C GLU A 41 -8.77 -3.04 -5.77
N GLU A 42 -8.31 -2.88 -4.52
CA GLU A 42 -7.24 -1.97 -4.16
C GLU A 42 -5.94 -2.31 -4.92
N ILE A 43 -5.57 -3.59 -4.97
CA ILE A 43 -4.41 -4.07 -5.75
C ILE A 43 -4.54 -3.70 -7.23
N PHE A 44 -5.72 -3.92 -7.83
CA PHE A 44 -5.95 -3.54 -9.22
C PHE A 44 -5.84 -2.04 -9.43
N LYS A 45 -6.27 -1.23 -8.45
CA LYS A 45 -6.15 0.23 -8.50
C LYS A 45 -4.69 0.67 -8.45
N ILE A 46 -3.91 0.17 -7.49
CA ILE A 46 -2.47 0.45 -7.35
C ILE A 46 -1.71 0.06 -8.62
N SER A 47 -1.96 -1.14 -9.13
CA SER A 47 -1.33 -1.64 -10.35
C SER A 47 -1.55 -0.69 -11.52
N LYS A 48 -2.76 -0.14 -11.66
CA LYS A 48 -3.12 0.75 -12.77
C LYS A 48 -2.63 2.18 -12.57
N SER A 49 -2.83 2.77 -11.39
CA SER A 49 -2.52 4.19 -11.13
C SER A 49 -1.08 4.42 -10.73
N GLU A 50 -0.61 3.73 -9.68
CA GLU A 50 0.70 3.97 -9.08
C GLU A 50 1.82 3.31 -9.86
N LEU A 51 1.61 2.04 -10.23
CA LEU A 51 2.61 1.24 -10.93
C LEU A 51 2.53 1.39 -12.45
N ARG A 52 1.50 2.10 -12.95
CA ARG A 52 1.29 2.39 -14.38
C ARG A 52 1.44 1.15 -15.26
N THR A 53 0.88 0.01 -14.82
CA THR A 53 0.74 -1.19 -15.68
C THR A 53 -0.01 -0.88 -16.97
N ARG A 54 -0.78 0.21 -17.02
CA ARG A 54 -1.29 0.83 -18.25
C ARG A 54 -1.20 2.36 -18.15
N PRO A 55 -0.88 3.09 -19.24
CA PRO A 55 -0.58 2.57 -20.59
C PRO A 55 0.82 1.97 -20.68
N VAL A 56 0.94 0.86 -21.42
CA VAL A 56 2.22 0.22 -21.75
C VAL A 56 2.73 0.86 -23.04
N HIS A 57 3.83 1.61 -22.96
CA HIS A 57 4.39 2.36 -24.10
C HIS A 57 5.48 1.58 -24.84
N VAL A 58 5.58 0.27 -24.60
CA VAL A 58 6.53 -0.65 -25.22
C VAL A 58 5.78 -1.66 -26.09
N SER A 59 6.36 -2.00 -27.25
CA SER A 59 5.68 -2.84 -28.26
C SER A 59 6.26 -4.25 -28.41
N LEU A 60 7.49 -4.48 -27.95
CA LEU A 60 8.10 -5.81 -27.93
C LEU A 60 7.60 -6.60 -26.73
N GLU A 61 7.21 -7.85 -26.95
CA GLU A 61 6.70 -8.77 -25.94
C GLU A 61 7.64 -8.88 -24.73
N SER A 62 8.94 -9.01 -24.96
CA SER A 62 9.93 -9.08 -23.88
C SER A 62 9.95 -7.82 -22.99
N TYR A 63 9.79 -6.62 -23.56
CA TYR A 63 9.72 -5.38 -22.77
C TYR A 63 8.39 -5.26 -22.04
N ILE A 64 7.29 -5.77 -22.61
CA ILE A 64 5.99 -5.85 -21.94
C ILE A 64 6.11 -6.76 -20.71
N GLU A 65 6.68 -7.95 -20.87
CA GLU A 65 6.90 -8.90 -19.77
C GLU A 65 7.75 -8.30 -18.64
N VAL A 66 8.87 -7.63 -18.98
CA VAL A 66 9.73 -6.98 -17.98
C VAL A 66 8.98 -5.86 -17.24
N HIS A 67 8.16 -5.07 -17.92
CA HIS A 67 7.33 -4.03 -17.29
C HIS A 67 6.34 -4.64 -16.30
N PHE A 68 5.61 -5.68 -16.71
CA PHE A 68 4.66 -6.38 -15.85
C PHE A 68 5.34 -7.03 -14.65
N LEU A 69 6.49 -7.67 -14.85
CA LEU A 69 7.28 -8.25 -13.79
C LEU A 69 7.74 -7.19 -12.78
N THR A 70 8.23 -6.05 -13.26
CA THR A 70 8.67 -4.94 -12.40
C THR A 70 7.50 -4.41 -11.58
N CYS A 71 6.34 -4.21 -12.20
CA CYS A 71 5.12 -3.80 -11.50
C CYS A 71 4.69 -4.85 -10.46
N PHE A 72 4.74 -6.14 -10.81
CA PHE A 72 4.38 -7.22 -9.89
C PHE A 72 5.31 -7.26 -8.67
N VAL A 73 6.62 -7.15 -8.88
CA VAL A 73 7.61 -7.10 -7.78
C VAL A 73 7.35 -5.88 -6.89
N ALA A 74 7.13 -4.70 -7.47
CA ALA A 74 6.80 -3.49 -6.72
C ALA A 74 5.53 -3.65 -5.89
N LEU A 75 4.49 -4.29 -6.44
CA LEU A 75 3.25 -4.60 -5.72
C LEU A 75 3.49 -5.54 -4.54
N VAL A 76 4.29 -6.60 -4.72
CA VAL A 76 4.64 -7.54 -3.66
C VAL A 76 5.39 -6.84 -2.53
N LEU A 77 6.33 -5.96 -2.87
CA LEU A 77 7.06 -5.15 -1.88
C LEU A 77 6.11 -4.24 -1.10
N LEU A 78 5.22 -3.50 -1.78
CA LEU A 78 4.21 -2.66 -1.13
C LEU A 78 3.31 -3.47 -0.19
N ARG A 79 2.86 -4.64 -0.62
CA ARG A 79 1.99 -5.50 0.19
C ARG A 79 2.69 -6.09 1.40
N THR A 80 3.94 -6.50 1.23
CA THR A 80 4.79 -7.00 2.33
C THR A 80 5.02 -5.91 3.36
N LEU A 81 5.26 -4.69 2.89
CA LEU A 81 5.45 -3.52 3.73
C LEU A 81 4.18 -3.16 4.51
N GLU A 82 3.02 -3.14 3.85
CA GLU A 82 1.72 -2.94 4.52
C GLU A 82 1.50 -3.97 5.64
N LEU A 83 1.77 -5.25 5.36
CA LEU A 83 1.63 -6.32 6.35
C LEU A 83 2.57 -6.13 7.54
N LYS A 84 3.83 -5.74 7.31
CA LYS A 84 4.78 -5.45 8.39
C LYS A 84 4.32 -4.28 9.24
N LEU A 85 3.95 -3.16 8.62
CA LEU A 85 3.50 -1.95 9.33
C LEU A 85 2.23 -2.21 10.17
N ASN A 86 1.26 -2.93 9.61
CA ASN A 86 0.01 -3.24 10.32
C ASN A 86 0.23 -4.28 11.45
N ARG A 87 1.18 -5.20 11.31
CA ARG A 87 1.53 -6.15 12.38
C ARG A 87 2.23 -5.48 13.57
N ALA A 88 2.96 -4.40 13.32
CA ALA A 88 3.60 -3.63 14.38
C ALA A 88 2.61 -2.93 15.32
N GLY A 89 1.32 -2.86 14.97
CA GLY A 89 0.26 -2.37 15.84
C GLY A 89 0.46 -0.90 16.25
N LEU A 90 0.88 -0.08 15.29
CA LEU A 90 1.23 1.32 15.52
C LEU A 90 0.00 2.11 16.01
N GLU A 91 0.18 2.94 17.04
CA GLU A 91 -0.88 3.80 17.57
C GLU A 91 -0.89 5.13 16.81
N GLY A 92 -2.07 5.56 16.36
CA GLY A 92 -2.30 6.83 15.69
C GLY A 92 -3.09 7.82 16.54
N ALA A 93 -3.29 9.04 16.03
CA ALA A 93 -3.99 10.12 16.73
C ALA A 93 -5.47 9.84 17.09
N GLY A 94 -6.04 8.73 16.63
CA GLY A 94 -7.43 8.32 16.87
C GLY A 94 -7.62 6.82 17.11
N GLY A 95 -6.58 6.10 17.54
CA GLY A 95 -6.58 4.64 17.73
C GLY A 95 -5.57 3.92 16.82
N PRO A 96 -5.68 2.58 16.67
CA PRO A 96 -4.73 1.78 15.90
C PRO A 96 -4.58 2.30 14.47
N GLN A 97 -3.36 2.67 14.10
CA GLN A 97 -3.01 3.13 12.77
C GLN A 97 -3.04 1.94 11.81
N VAL A 98 -3.95 2.01 10.84
CA VAL A 98 -4.02 1.05 9.73
C VAL A 98 -3.41 1.68 8.49
N PHE A 99 -2.49 0.97 7.87
CA PHE A 99 -1.88 1.31 6.60
C PHE A 99 -2.59 0.55 5.48
N GLN A 100 -2.86 1.26 4.39
CA GLN A 100 -3.37 0.69 3.14
C GLN A 100 -2.25 0.74 2.10
N SER A 101 -2.09 -0.33 1.31
CA SER A 101 -1.06 -0.39 0.25
C SER A 101 -1.15 0.81 -0.69
N PHE A 102 -2.36 1.32 -0.96
CA PHE A 102 -2.55 2.47 -1.85
C PHE A 102 -1.94 3.77 -1.32
N GLY A 103 -1.89 3.97 0.00
CA GLY A 103 -1.36 5.20 0.61
C GLY A 103 0.15 5.18 0.84
N LEU A 104 0.79 4.00 0.82
CA LEU A 104 2.22 3.85 1.08
C LEU A 104 3.11 4.55 0.03
N PRO A 105 2.86 4.46 -1.29
CA PRO A 105 3.67 5.16 -2.28
C PRO A 105 3.78 6.67 -2.02
N ASP A 106 2.67 7.32 -1.68
CA ASP A 106 2.65 8.77 -1.40
C ASP A 106 3.34 9.11 -0.07
N LEU A 107 3.28 8.22 0.91
CA LEU A 107 4.04 8.35 2.16
C LEU A 107 5.55 8.32 1.90
N PHE A 108 6.03 7.35 1.11
CA PHE A 108 7.45 7.20 0.81
C PHE A 108 7.96 8.23 -0.21
N ARG A 109 7.13 8.74 -1.12
CA ARG A 109 7.49 9.87 -2.00
C ARG A 109 7.87 11.13 -1.21
N LYS A 110 7.33 11.30 0.00
CA LYS A 110 7.66 12.41 0.91
C LYS A 110 8.96 12.19 1.69
N PHE A 111 9.54 10.98 1.62
CA PHE A 111 10.85 10.69 2.16
C PHE A 111 11.89 10.91 1.06
N THR A 112 12.57 12.04 1.10
CA THR A 112 13.57 12.42 0.09
C THR A 112 14.94 12.60 0.73
N CYS A 113 15.99 12.44 -0.08
CA CYS A 113 17.37 12.59 0.36
C CYS A 113 18.12 13.48 -0.63
N SER A 114 18.85 14.48 -0.11
CA SER A 114 19.66 15.41 -0.88
C SER A 114 21.14 15.24 -0.54
N HIS A 115 22.01 15.22 -1.55
CA HIS A 115 23.45 15.23 -1.32
C HIS A 115 23.92 16.64 -0.93
N VAL A 116 24.74 16.72 0.11
CA VAL A 116 25.42 17.92 0.59
C VAL A 116 26.92 17.71 0.39
N PRO A 117 27.70 18.76 0.09
CA PRO A 117 29.16 18.67 0.02
C PRO A 117 29.78 17.92 1.22
N GLU A 118 30.97 17.34 1.01
CA GLU A 118 31.72 16.57 2.03
C GLU A 118 31.14 15.18 2.38
N ASN A 119 30.54 14.48 1.40
CA ASN A 119 30.04 13.10 1.57
C ASN A 119 28.89 12.99 2.60
N CYS A 120 28.17 14.09 2.80
CA CYS A 120 27.03 14.21 3.69
C CYS A 120 25.72 14.14 2.89
N TYR A 121 24.70 13.53 3.49
CA TYR A 121 23.38 13.36 2.91
C TYR A 121 22.35 13.88 3.90
N THR A 122 21.44 14.72 3.43
CA THR A 122 20.35 15.27 4.23
C THR A 122 19.06 14.56 3.89
N PHE A 123 18.44 13.93 4.89
CA PHE A 123 17.14 13.29 4.78
C PHE A 123 16.04 14.28 5.14
N HIS A 124 15.02 14.35 4.28
CA HIS A 124 13.86 15.21 4.42
C HIS A 124 12.62 14.32 4.48
N PHE A 125 11.85 14.47 5.55
CA PHE A 125 10.55 13.85 5.68
C PHE A 125 9.55 14.87 6.20
N THR A 126 8.40 14.95 5.53
CA THR A 126 7.35 15.94 5.81
C THR A 126 6.06 15.29 6.33
N GLY A 127 6.09 14.00 6.69
CA GLY A 127 4.96 13.30 7.28
C GLY A 127 5.04 13.22 8.82
N ASN A 128 3.92 12.90 9.45
CA ASN A 128 3.85 12.75 10.92
C ASN A 128 4.16 11.32 11.39
N ASN A 129 4.31 10.36 10.47
CA ASN A 129 4.30 8.92 10.79
C ASN A 129 5.70 8.28 10.75
N ILE A 130 6.78 9.07 10.75
CA ILE A 130 8.14 8.51 10.55
C ILE A 130 8.57 7.62 11.71
N LYS A 131 8.28 8.03 12.95
CA LYS A 131 8.72 7.30 14.15
C LYS A 131 8.06 5.94 14.24
N GLU A 132 6.80 5.89 13.86
CA GLU A 132 6.00 4.69 13.81
C GLU A 132 6.54 3.74 12.74
N ILE A 133 6.89 4.25 11.56
CA ILE A 133 7.54 3.46 10.50
C ILE A 133 8.92 2.97 10.92
N GLU A 134 9.73 3.82 11.55
CA GLU A 134 11.05 3.45 12.10
C GLU A 134 10.92 2.30 13.10
N GLN A 135 9.95 2.38 14.01
CA GLN A 135 9.68 1.33 14.99
C GLN A 135 9.23 0.03 14.31
N ALA A 136 8.33 0.10 13.34
CA ALA A 136 7.81 -1.09 12.65
C ALA A 136 8.84 -1.76 11.72
N LEU A 137 9.81 -0.99 11.22
CA LEU A 137 10.87 -1.49 10.34
C LEU A 137 12.16 -1.79 11.08
N GLU A 138 12.29 -1.39 12.35
CA GLU A 138 13.52 -1.46 13.14
C GLU A 138 14.67 -0.70 12.46
N LEU A 139 14.35 0.41 11.78
CA LEU A 139 15.31 1.23 11.04
C LEU A 139 15.29 2.67 11.53
N GLU A 140 16.45 3.30 11.61
CA GLU A 140 16.57 4.73 11.93
C GLU A 140 16.53 5.57 10.63
N LEU A 141 15.39 6.18 10.32
CA LEU A 141 15.12 6.96 9.10
C LEU A 141 15.08 8.47 9.34
N GLY A 142 14.77 8.93 10.56
CA GLY A 142 14.53 10.31 10.94
C GLY A 142 15.81 11.14 11.15
N ARG A 143 16.98 10.52 11.06
CA ARG A 143 18.26 11.22 11.20
C ARG A 143 18.51 12.14 10.01
N LYS A 144 18.37 13.45 10.26
CA LYS A 144 18.43 14.49 9.24
C LYS A 144 19.74 14.52 8.43
N HIS A 145 20.87 14.14 9.01
CA HIS A 145 22.17 14.13 8.31
C HIS A 145 22.88 12.81 8.52
N ARG A 146 23.35 12.16 7.44
CA ARG A 146 24.16 10.95 7.49
C ARG A 146 25.33 11.04 6.52
N LYS A 147 26.47 10.44 6.89
CA LYS A 147 27.57 10.17 5.96
C LYS A 147 27.28 8.90 5.16
N ARG A 148 27.95 8.75 4.01
CA ARG A 148 27.82 7.55 3.16
C ARG A 148 28.05 6.22 3.92
N GLY A 149 29.02 6.19 4.85
CA GLY A 149 29.30 5.01 5.67
C GLY A 149 28.15 4.62 6.59
N GLU A 150 27.44 5.60 7.14
CA GLU A 150 26.29 5.40 8.03
C GLU A 150 25.02 5.00 7.26
N ILE A 151 24.90 5.41 6.00
CA ILE A 151 23.82 4.91 5.12
C ILE A 151 24.06 3.42 4.83
N ARG A 152 25.32 3.05 4.57
CA ARG A 152 25.67 1.65 4.29
C ARG A 152 25.43 0.75 5.50
N SER A 153 25.67 1.22 6.72
CA SER A 153 25.36 0.44 7.92
C SER A 153 23.85 0.21 8.07
N VAL A 154 23.03 1.26 7.89
CA VAL A 154 21.56 1.12 7.95
C VAL A 154 21.04 0.11 6.91
N ILE A 155 21.62 0.08 5.71
CA ILE A 155 21.24 -0.92 4.70
C ILE A 155 21.65 -2.32 5.14
N ALA A 156 22.83 -2.48 5.75
CA ALA A 156 23.30 -3.78 6.25
C ALA A 156 22.52 -4.27 7.47
N ASP A 157 22.00 -3.37 8.31
CA ASP A 157 21.15 -3.70 9.45
C ASP A 157 19.73 -4.14 9.02
N ALA A 158 19.36 -3.90 7.75
CA ALA A 158 18.07 -4.29 7.18
C ALA A 158 18.05 -5.69 6.52
N ASP A 159 19.22 -6.32 6.36
CA ASP A 159 19.43 -7.67 5.81
C ASP A 159 19.41 -8.75 6.90
#